data_AF-A0A378UWK5-F1
#
_entry.id   AF-A0A378UWK5-F1
#
_cell.length_a   1.000
_cell.length_b   1.000
_cell.length_c   1.000
_cell.angle_alpha   90.00
_cell.angle_beta   90.00
_cell.angle_gamma   90.00
#
_symmetry.space_group_name_H-M   'P 1'
#
loop_
_entity.id
_entity.type
_entity.pdbx_description
1 polymer ?
#
loop_
_entity_poly.entity_id
_entity_poly.type
_entity_poly.pdbx_seq_one_letter_code
_entity_poly.pdbx_strand_id
1 'polypeptide(L)'
;MPRLLDEEVTATYAGLRAAIDHSDYLIEADPAQHYLLVGGIRSTGLTAGMAIAEYARTQLVSAGLELVPVDELPDPPQMPNLGEAFPRPYQQAEKIAADPAYGRIVCFCERVTEGELRDACHSVIPPAALEGLRRRTRVMNGRCQAFFCGAEVQSVFERESQEIKK
;
A
#
# COMPACT_ATOMS: atom_id res chain seq x y z
N MET A 1 11.29 -25.34 16.64
CA MET A 1 10.72 -25.16 15.29
C MET A 1 10.77 -26.42 14.40
N PRO A 2 10.28 -27.62 14.78
CA PRO A 2 10.18 -28.73 13.82
C PRO A 2 8.93 -28.65 12.91
N ARG A 3 7.76 -28.33 13.47
CA ARG A 3 6.45 -28.41 12.78
C ARG A 3 6.29 -27.46 11.58
N LEU A 4 7.04 -26.37 11.52
CA LEU A 4 6.96 -25.39 10.41
C LEU A 4 7.58 -25.93 9.11
N LEU A 5 8.44 -26.96 9.19
CA LEU A 5 9.03 -27.58 8.00
C LEU A 5 8.03 -28.45 7.23
N ASP A 6 6.95 -28.87 7.90
CA ASP A 6 5.88 -29.67 7.32
C ASP A 6 4.81 -28.80 6.63
N GLU A 7 4.89 -27.47 6.77
CA GLU A 7 3.92 -26.52 6.23
C GLU A 7 4.31 -26.05 4.82
N GLU A 8 3.31 -25.93 3.94
CA GLU A 8 3.50 -25.45 2.57
C GLU A 8 3.86 -23.95 2.53
N VAL A 9 4.92 -23.61 1.80
CA VAL A 9 5.25 -22.20 1.50
C VAL A 9 4.31 -21.70 0.40
N THR A 10 3.32 -20.92 0.80
CA THR A 10 2.29 -20.39 -0.11
C THR A 10 2.68 -19.09 -0.82
N ALA A 11 3.66 -18.36 -0.28
CA ALA A 11 4.19 -17.14 -0.89
C ALA A 11 5.62 -16.85 -0.40
N THR A 12 6.42 -16.24 -1.27
CA THR A 12 7.74 -15.70 -0.93
C THR A 12 7.88 -14.30 -1.50
N TYR A 13 8.55 -13.41 -0.77
CA TYR A 13 8.90 -12.09 -1.26
C TYR A 13 10.35 -11.77 -0.93
N ALA A 14 10.94 -10.89 -1.72
CA ALA A 14 12.25 -10.32 -1.47
C ALA A 14 12.15 -8.80 -1.57
N GLY A 15 12.94 -8.11 -0.75
CA GLY A 15 13.04 -6.66 -0.78
C GLY A 15 14.51 -6.26 -0.66
N LEU A 16 14.88 -5.21 -1.37
CA LEU A 16 16.19 -4.60 -1.25
C LEU A 16 16.15 -3.55 -0.14
N ARG A 17 17.21 -3.51 0.66
CA ARG A 17 17.45 -2.41 1.62
C ARG A 17 18.36 -1.41 0.95
N ALA A 18 18.07 -0.12 1.13
CA ALA A 18 18.94 0.98 0.66
C ALA A 18 20.17 1.12 1.57
N ALA A 19 20.97 0.06 1.64
CA ALA A 19 22.20 0.02 2.44
C ALA A 19 23.32 0.80 1.74
N ILE A 20 24.18 1.40 2.56
CA ILE A 20 25.40 2.12 2.18
C ILE A 20 26.58 1.55 2.96
N ASP A 21 27.78 2.11 2.78
CA ASP A 21 29.03 1.61 3.37
C ASP A 21 29.16 1.82 4.89
N HIS A 22 28.19 2.49 5.53
CA HIS A 22 28.10 2.65 6.97
C HIS A 22 26.70 2.33 7.54
N SER A 23 26.60 2.26 8.87
CA SER A 23 25.42 1.76 9.57
C SER A 23 24.27 2.76 9.71
N ASP A 24 24.57 4.05 9.73
CA ASP A 24 23.60 5.12 9.98
C ASP A 24 22.92 5.60 8.68
N TYR A 25 21.87 6.41 8.83
CA TYR A 25 21.20 7.07 7.70
C TYR A 25 22.14 8.10 7.04
N LEU A 26 21.92 8.33 5.75
CA LEU A 26 22.55 9.40 4.99
C LEU A 26 21.46 10.37 4.55
N ILE A 27 21.33 11.49 5.27
CA ILE A 27 20.34 12.52 4.98
C ILE A 27 21.07 13.86 4.90
N GLU A 28 21.49 14.24 3.70
CA GLU A 28 22.39 15.37 3.47
C GLU A 28 21.96 16.16 2.24
N ALA A 29 22.09 17.48 2.32
CA ALA A 29 21.83 18.38 1.19
C ALA A 29 23.13 18.76 0.48
N ASP A 30 23.09 18.80 -0.84
CA ASP A 30 24.05 19.51 -1.69
C ASP A 30 23.37 20.78 -2.24
N PRO A 31 23.62 21.95 -1.62
CA PRO A 31 23.01 23.21 -2.06
C PRO A 31 23.46 23.63 -3.46
N ALA A 32 24.67 23.28 -3.90
CA ALA A 32 25.17 23.67 -5.22
C ALA A 32 24.42 22.93 -6.33
N GLN A 33 23.90 21.74 -6.05
CA GLN A 33 23.12 20.92 -6.99
C GLN A 33 21.61 20.99 -6.76
N HIS A 34 21.15 21.72 -5.74
CA HIS A 34 19.75 21.71 -5.28
C HIS A 34 19.24 20.27 -5.03
N TYR A 35 20.06 19.44 -4.39
CA TYR A 35 19.80 18.02 -4.21
C TYR A 35 19.77 17.64 -2.73
N LEU A 36 18.78 16.86 -2.31
CA LEU A 36 18.74 16.24 -0.99
C LEU A 36 18.83 14.73 -1.15
N LEU A 37 19.86 14.14 -0.55
CA LEU A 37 20.02 12.69 -0.47
C LEU A 37 19.29 12.19 0.78
N VAL A 38 18.50 11.12 0.62
CA VAL A 38 17.85 10.40 1.73
C VAL A 38 18.08 8.90 1.50
N GLY A 39 19.12 8.37 2.13
CA GLY A 39 19.63 7.00 1.93
C GLY A 39 20.10 6.35 3.22
N GLY A 40 20.65 5.14 3.13
CA GLY A 40 21.10 4.37 4.30
C GLY A 40 19.95 3.81 5.17
N ILE A 41 18.70 4.01 4.77
CA ILE A 41 17.52 3.58 5.51
C ILE A 41 17.28 2.08 5.28
N ARG A 42 17.51 1.29 6.33
CA ARG A 42 17.34 -0.18 6.33
C ARG A 42 15.94 -0.57 6.84
N SER A 43 15.86 -1.34 7.93
CA SER A 43 14.59 -1.88 8.45
C SER A 43 13.69 -0.84 9.12
N THR A 44 14.20 0.36 9.37
CA THR A 44 13.55 1.38 10.18
C THR A 44 12.84 2.45 9.37
N GLY A 45 12.80 2.35 8.03
CA GLY A 45 12.19 3.39 7.19
C GLY A 45 10.71 3.65 7.48
N LEU A 46 9.94 2.61 7.80
CA LEU A 46 8.54 2.79 8.19
C LEU A 46 8.41 3.38 9.60
N THR A 47 9.13 2.82 10.58
CA THR A 47 9.02 3.23 11.99
C THR A 47 9.59 4.62 12.26
N ALA A 48 10.62 5.03 11.52
CA ALA A 48 11.29 6.32 11.66
C ALA A 48 10.82 7.36 10.64
N GLY A 49 9.83 7.05 9.80
CA GLY A 49 9.43 7.89 8.66
C GLY A 49 9.13 9.35 9.03
N MET A 50 8.40 9.58 10.13
CA MET A 50 8.11 10.94 10.60
C MET A 50 9.37 11.68 11.08
N ALA A 51 10.26 11.00 11.81
CA ALA A 51 11.52 11.59 12.27
C ALA A 51 12.46 11.91 11.10
N ILE A 52 12.50 11.03 10.09
CA ILE A 52 13.24 11.23 8.85
C ILE A 52 12.71 12.47 8.11
N ALA A 53 11.39 12.65 8.05
CA ALA A 53 10.78 13.83 7.41
C ALA A 53 11.16 15.14 8.11
N GLU A 54 11.12 15.19 9.44
CA GLU A 54 11.54 16.38 10.20
C GLU A 54 13.04 16.67 10.05
N TYR A 55 13.86 15.62 10.02
CA TYR A 55 15.29 15.79 9.81
C TYR A 55 15.59 16.29 8.38
N ALA A 56 14.95 15.71 7.37
CA ALA A 56 15.03 16.17 5.98
C ALA A 56 14.61 17.63 5.84
N ARG A 57 13.52 18.05 6.51
CA ARG A 57 13.08 19.45 6.58
C ARG A 57 14.18 20.36 7.13
N THR A 58 14.86 19.92 8.18
CA THR A 58 15.96 20.67 8.80
C THR A 58 17.13 20.83 7.84
N GLN A 59 17.53 19.77 7.12
CA GLN A 59 18.58 19.83 6.11
C GLN A 59 18.25 20.81 4.98
N LEU A 60 17.00 20.81 4.51
CA LEU A 60 16.55 21.75 3.48
C LEU A 60 16.63 23.22 3.93
N VAL A 61 16.17 23.52 5.15
CA VAL A 61 16.29 24.88 5.71
C VAL A 61 17.75 25.29 5.87
N SER A 62 18.60 24.39 6.36
CA SER A 62 20.05 24.64 6.48
C SER A 62 20.73 24.86 5.12
N ALA A 63 20.20 24.28 4.05
CA ALA A 63 20.64 24.51 2.67
C ALA A 63 20.13 25.83 2.06
N GLY A 64 19.35 26.62 2.81
CA GLY A 64 18.82 27.91 2.39
C GLY A 64 17.46 27.86 1.71
N LEU A 65 16.77 26.70 1.74
CA LEU A 65 15.39 26.62 1.23
C LEU A 65 14.43 27.32 2.20
N GLU A 66 13.77 28.37 1.73
CA GLU A 66 12.67 28.98 2.44
C GLU A 66 11.44 28.07 2.37
N LEU A 67 10.95 27.64 3.54
CA LEU A 67 9.77 26.80 3.67
C LEU A 67 8.59 27.66 4.12
N VAL A 68 7.46 27.53 3.43
CA VAL A 68 6.20 28.16 3.80
C VAL A 68 5.31 27.11 4.46
N PRO A 69 4.86 27.30 5.71
CA PRO A 69 3.90 26.42 6.35
C PRO A 69 2.60 26.34 5.53
N VAL A 70 2.00 25.15 5.50
CA VAL A 70 0.66 24.95 4.94
C VAL A 70 -0.31 24.90 6.12
N ASP A 71 -1.25 25.85 6.17
CA ASP A 71 -2.19 25.99 7.30
C ASP A 71 -3.25 24.88 7.33
N GLU A 72 -3.63 24.37 6.15
CA GLU A 72 -4.63 23.31 6.01
C GLU A 72 -4.02 22.09 5.32
N LEU A 73 -3.92 21.00 6.06
CA LEU A 73 -3.55 19.69 5.52
C LEU A 73 -4.81 18.93 5.07
N PRO A 74 -4.73 18.11 4.01
CA PRO A 74 -5.83 17.22 3.66
C PRO A 74 -6.09 16.23 4.81
N ASP A 75 -7.33 15.77 4.92
CA ASP A 75 -7.69 14.75 5.89
C ASP A 75 -6.79 13.50 5.75
N PRO A 76 -6.39 12.86 6.86
CA PRO A 76 -5.64 11.62 6.80
C PRO A 76 -6.34 10.59 5.92
N PRO A 77 -5.60 9.87 5.05
CA PRO A 77 -6.21 8.87 4.18
C PRO A 77 -6.88 7.79 5.03
N GLN A 78 -8.15 7.52 4.74
CA GLN A 78 -8.88 6.41 5.33
C GLN A 78 -8.49 5.12 4.61
N MET A 79 -7.81 4.23 5.33
CA MET A 79 -7.38 2.94 4.78
C MET A 79 -8.45 1.87 5.05
N PRO A 80 -8.87 1.09 4.04
CA PRO A 80 -9.79 -0.02 4.26
C PRO A 80 -9.16 -1.03 5.22
N ASN A 81 -9.97 -1.63 6.09
CA ASN A 81 -9.49 -2.72 6.94
C ASN A 81 -9.07 -3.92 6.06
N LEU A 82 -7.81 -4.34 6.17
CA LEU A 82 -7.26 -5.48 5.44
C LEU A 82 -7.05 -6.71 6.33
N GLY A 83 -7.20 -6.57 7.65
CA GLY A 83 -6.98 -7.64 8.61
C GLY A 83 -8.28 -8.22 9.15
N GLU A 84 -8.13 -9.12 10.13
CA GLU A 84 -9.24 -9.77 10.84
C GLU A 84 -9.58 -9.08 12.17
N ALA A 85 -8.86 -8.01 12.53
CA ALA A 85 -9.09 -7.29 13.78
C ALA A 85 -10.41 -6.51 13.80
N PHE A 86 -10.94 -6.16 12.62
CA PHE A 86 -12.20 -5.43 12.46
C PHE A 86 -13.08 -6.12 11.41
N PRO A 87 -14.40 -5.86 11.40
CA PRO A 87 -15.29 -6.40 10.39
C PRO A 87 -14.86 -5.99 8.97
N ARG A 88 -14.83 -6.94 8.05
CA ARG A 88 -14.67 -6.71 6.61
C ARG A 88 -16.03 -6.51 5.95
N PRO A 89 -16.10 -5.92 4.74
CA PRO A 89 -17.37 -5.63 4.06
C PRO A 89 -18.31 -6.84 3.91
N TYR A 90 -17.77 -8.03 3.64
CA TYR A 90 -18.58 -9.26 3.53
C TYR A 90 -19.26 -9.70 4.85
N GLN A 91 -18.91 -9.10 5.98
CA GLN A 91 -19.48 -9.38 7.30
C GLN A 91 -20.54 -8.34 7.72
N GLN A 92 -20.72 -7.29 6.93
CA GLN A 92 -21.57 -6.14 7.24
C GLN A 92 -22.87 -6.24 6.44
N ALA A 93 -23.93 -6.78 7.05
CA ALA A 93 -25.21 -7.03 6.37
C ALA A 93 -25.84 -5.75 5.81
N GLU A 94 -25.73 -4.65 6.55
CA GLU A 94 -26.16 -3.31 6.16
C GLU A 94 -25.41 -2.81 4.92
N LYS A 95 -24.10 -3.07 4.83
CA LYS A 95 -23.28 -2.65 3.71
C LYS A 95 -23.61 -3.47 2.46
N ILE A 96 -23.86 -4.77 2.62
CA ILE A 96 -24.30 -5.67 1.55
C ILE A 96 -25.71 -5.31 1.07
N ALA A 97 -26.61 -4.93 1.98
CA ALA A 97 -27.96 -4.51 1.63
C ALA A 97 -27.96 -3.19 0.83
N ALA A 98 -27.06 -2.26 1.15
CA ALA A 98 -26.89 -1.02 0.42
C ALA A 98 -26.21 -1.21 -0.94
N ASP A 99 -25.23 -2.10 -1.03
CA ASP A 99 -24.56 -2.46 -2.28
C ASP A 99 -24.18 -3.96 -2.28
N PRO A 100 -24.88 -4.78 -3.09
CA PRO A 100 -24.63 -6.22 -3.19
C PRO A 100 -23.21 -6.59 -3.64
N ALA A 101 -22.45 -5.68 -4.24
CA ALA A 101 -21.06 -5.93 -4.63
C ALA A 101 -20.15 -6.23 -3.41
N TYR A 102 -20.50 -5.75 -2.22
CA TYR A 102 -19.81 -6.11 -0.97
C TYR A 102 -20.16 -7.50 -0.45
N GLY A 103 -21.20 -8.16 -1.01
CA GLY A 103 -21.53 -9.56 -0.73
C GLY A 103 -20.89 -10.54 -1.72
N ARG A 104 -20.42 -10.05 -2.87
CA ARG A 104 -19.84 -10.88 -3.93
C ARG A 104 -18.35 -11.07 -3.71
N ILE A 105 -17.96 -12.23 -3.19
CA ILE A 105 -16.55 -12.60 -2.98
C ILE A 105 -15.89 -12.94 -4.31
N VAL A 106 -14.85 -12.19 -4.67
CA VAL A 106 -14.01 -12.42 -5.86
C VAL A 106 -12.77 -13.24 -5.50
N CYS A 107 -12.13 -12.95 -4.37
CA CYS A 107 -11.00 -13.74 -3.88
C CYS A 107 -11.38 -14.48 -2.62
N PHE A 108 -11.66 -15.78 -2.75
CA PHE A 108 -12.07 -16.62 -1.62
C PHE A 108 -11.00 -16.69 -0.52
N CYS A 109 -9.72 -16.89 -0.89
CA CYS A 109 -8.64 -17.06 0.09
C CYS A 109 -8.45 -15.86 1.01
N GLU A 110 -8.68 -14.65 0.50
CA GLU A 110 -8.47 -13.38 1.22
C GLU A 110 -9.79 -12.68 1.56
N ARG A 111 -10.91 -13.34 1.23
CA ARG A 111 -12.29 -12.87 1.40
C ARG A 111 -12.51 -11.45 0.85
N VAL A 112 -11.90 -11.16 -0.31
CA VAL A 112 -12.01 -9.85 -0.97
C VAL A 112 -13.25 -9.83 -1.86
N THR A 113 -14.05 -8.79 -1.69
CA THR A 113 -15.31 -8.57 -2.40
C THR A 113 -15.11 -7.76 -3.69
N GLU A 114 -16.04 -7.86 -4.63
CA GLU A 114 -16.03 -7.01 -5.83
C GLU A 114 -16.12 -5.53 -5.47
N GLY A 115 -16.93 -5.18 -4.47
CA GLY A 115 -17.04 -3.81 -3.97
C GLY A 115 -15.69 -3.26 -3.49
N GLU A 116 -14.89 -4.04 -2.77
CA GLU A 116 -13.54 -3.62 -2.36
C GLU A 116 -12.58 -3.41 -3.54
N LEU A 117 -12.69 -4.21 -4.60
CA LEU A 117 -11.87 -4.02 -5.80
C LEU A 117 -12.24 -2.74 -6.54
N ARG A 118 -13.54 -2.48 -6.71
CA ARG A 118 -14.07 -1.25 -7.30
C ARG A 118 -13.64 -0.02 -6.51
N ASP A 119 -13.85 -0.03 -5.20
CA ASP A 119 -13.48 1.10 -4.33
C ASP A 119 -11.97 1.39 -4.41
N ALA A 120 -11.14 0.34 -4.48
CA ALA A 120 -9.70 0.52 -4.65
C ALA A 120 -9.35 1.15 -6.01
N CYS A 121 -10.04 0.76 -7.08
CA CYS A 121 -9.89 1.37 -8.41
C CYS A 121 -10.30 2.83 -8.43
N HIS A 122 -11.28 3.25 -7.64
CA HIS A 122 -11.76 4.63 -7.55
C HIS A 122 -11.17 5.43 -6.39
N SER A 123 -10.12 4.92 -5.74
CA SER A 123 -9.43 5.65 -4.68
C SER A 123 -8.66 6.86 -5.22
N VAL A 124 -8.33 7.82 -4.34
CA VAL A 124 -7.59 9.06 -4.68
C VAL A 124 -6.32 8.79 -5.49
N ILE A 125 -5.64 7.68 -5.20
CA ILE A 125 -4.49 7.20 -5.98
C ILE A 125 -4.84 5.80 -6.50
N PRO A 126 -5.43 5.68 -7.69
CA PRO A 126 -5.87 4.39 -8.20
C PRO A 126 -4.66 3.45 -8.47
N PRO A 127 -4.82 2.14 -8.35
CA PRO A 127 -3.79 1.17 -8.70
C PRO A 127 -3.50 1.21 -10.21
N ALA A 128 -2.23 1.26 -10.59
CA ALA A 128 -1.82 1.24 -12.00
C ALA A 128 -1.74 -0.18 -12.61
N ALA A 129 -1.81 -1.22 -11.77
CA ALA A 129 -1.73 -2.62 -12.17
C ALA A 129 -2.35 -3.52 -11.08
N LEU A 130 -2.53 -4.81 -11.38
CA LEU A 130 -3.02 -5.81 -10.41
C LEU A 130 -2.21 -5.81 -9.11
N GLU A 131 -0.90 -5.64 -9.20
CA GLU A 131 -0.02 -5.55 -8.02
C GLU A 131 -0.39 -4.36 -7.09
N GLY A 132 -0.95 -3.28 -7.63
CA GLY A 132 -1.52 -2.19 -6.84
C GLY A 132 -2.77 -2.65 -6.10
N LEU A 133 -3.67 -3.38 -6.76
CA LEU A 133 -4.85 -3.97 -6.12
C LEU A 133 -4.45 -4.95 -5.00
N ARG A 134 -3.46 -5.82 -5.24
CA ARG A 134 -2.94 -6.77 -4.24
C ARG A 134 -2.50 -6.07 -2.95
N ARG A 135 -1.80 -4.93 -3.06
CA ARG A 135 -1.36 -4.14 -1.90
C ARG A 135 -2.51 -3.43 -1.19
N ARG A 136 -3.53 -3.02 -1.94
CA ARG A 136 -4.66 -2.24 -1.44
C ARG A 136 -5.79 -3.07 -0.83
N THR A 137 -5.98 -4.32 -1.27
CA THR A 137 -7.14 -5.14 -0.88
C THR A 137 -6.77 -6.53 -0.36
N ARG A 138 -5.51 -6.95 -0.54
CA ARG A 138 -5.00 -8.31 -0.39
C ARG A 138 -5.51 -9.33 -1.41
N VAL A 139 -6.23 -8.90 -2.45
CA VAL A 139 -6.66 -9.81 -3.53
C VAL A 139 -5.45 -10.58 -4.07
N MET A 140 -5.64 -11.85 -4.47
CA MET A 140 -4.58 -12.72 -5.03
C MET A 140 -3.40 -13.05 -4.09
N ASN A 141 -3.39 -12.58 -2.84
CA ASN A 141 -2.29 -12.86 -1.89
C ASN A 141 -2.47 -14.13 -1.07
N GLY A 142 -3.65 -14.76 -1.14
CA GLY A 142 -3.93 -15.97 -0.37
C GLY A 142 -3.31 -17.22 -0.96
N ARG A 143 -3.62 -18.37 -0.36
CA ARG A 143 -3.02 -19.68 -0.69
C ARG A 143 -2.91 -19.99 -2.18
N CYS A 144 -3.91 -19.63 -2.98
CA CYS A 144 -3.94 -19.97 -4.41
C CYS A 144 -3.06 -19.07 -5.31
N GLN A 145 -2.47 -17.99 -4.79
CA GLN A 145 -1.63 -17.06 -5.56
C GLN A 145 -2.22 -16.68 -6.93
N ALA A 146 -3.47 -16.20 -6.93
CA ALA A 146 -4.26 -15.83 -8.11
C ALA A 146 -4.75 -16.96 -9.01
N PHE A 147 -4.44 -18.23 -8.75
CA PHE A 147 -4.83 -19.33 -9.64
C PHE A 147 -6.34 -19.37 -9.92
N PHE A 148 -7.17 -19.14 -8.91
CA PHE A 148 -8.63 -19.17 -9.07
C PHE A 148 -9.24 -17.82 -9.43
N CYS A 149 -8.81 -16.73 -8.77
CA CYS A 149 -9.48 -15.42 -8.92
C CYS A 149 -8.82 -14.51 -9.97
N GLY A 150 -7.64 -14.84 -10.48
CA GLY A 150 -6.83 -13.92 -11.29
C GLY A 150 -7.54 -13.38 -12.54
N ALA A 151 -8.22 -14.24 -13.29
CA ALA A 151 -8.97 -13.84 -14.49
C ALA A 151 -10.13 -12.90 -14.16
N GLU A 152 -10.87 -13.18 -13.08
CA GLU A 152 -11.98 -12.34 -12.64
C GLU A 152 -11.49 -10.98 -12.12
N VAL A 153 -10.40 -10.97 -11.34
CA VAL A 153 -9.78 -9.73 -10.85
C VAL A 153 -9.28 -8.86 -12.01
N GLN A 154 -8.67 -9.47 -13.04
CA GLN A 154 -8.26 -8.75 -14.25
C GLN A 154 -9.47 -8.12 -14.95
N SER A 155 -10.56 -8.88 -15.11
CA SER A 155 -11.78 -8.38 -15.75
C SER A 155 -12.39 -7.20 -14.99
N VAL A 156 -12.46 -7.27 -13.65
CA VAL A 156 -12.90 -6.15 -12.81
C VAL A 156 -11.96 -4.96 -12.99
N PHE A 157 -10.65 -5.15 -12.86
CA PHE A 157 -9.67 -4.08 -12.98
C PHE A 157 -9.75 -3.34 -14.32
N GLU A 158 -9.88 -4.06 -15.43
CA GLU A 158 -10.03 -3.48 -16.76
C GLU A 158 -11.31 -2.67 -16.89
N ARG A 159 -12.43 -3.20 -16.40
CA ARG A 159 -13.73 -2.51 -16.42
C ARG A 159 -13.65 -1.18 -15.68
N GLU A 160 -13.22 -1.19 -14.42
CA GLU A 160 -13.14 0.02 -13.60
C GLU A 160 -12.11 1.02 -14.16
N SER A 161 -10.97 0.54 -14.70
CA SER A 161 -9.94 1.41 -15.30
C SER A 161 -10.40 2.13 -16.57
N GLN A 162 -11.36 1.58 -17.31
CA GLN A 162 -11.93 2.23 -18.50
C GLN A 162 -12.96 3.29 -18.14
N GLU A 163 -13.64 3.15 -17.00
CA GLU A 163 -14.60 4.14 -16.50
C GLU A 163 -13.90 5.42 -16.05
N ILE A 164 -12.73 5.31 -15.40
CA ILE A 164 -11.92 6.46 -14.98
C ILE A 164 -11.41 7.31 -16.15
N LYS A 165 -11.22 6.70 -17.34
CA LYS A 165 -10.70 7.38 -18.53
C LYS A 165 -11.75 8.14 -19.33
N LYS A 166 -13.04 7.96 -19.01
CA LYS A 166 -14.15 8.66 -19.65
C LYS A 166 -14.46 9.95 -18.90
#